data_AF-A0A8T7K528-F1
#
_entry.id   AF-A0A8T7K528-F1
#
_cell.length_a   1.000
_cell.length_b   1.000
_cell.length_c   1.000
_cell.angle_alpha   90.00
_cell.angle_beta   90.00
_cell.angle_gamma   90.00
#
_symmetry.space_group_name_H-M   'P 1'
#
loop_
_entity.id
_entity.type
_entity.pdbx_description
1 polymer ?
#
loop_
_entity_poly.entity_id
_entity_poly.type
_entity_poly.pdbx_seq_one_letter_code
_entity_poly.pdbx_strand_id
1 'polypeptide(L)'
;MPTPFTHLETAQRFVCDEQLPPDVRQFLKDQASAFLLGSIAADAKPSAGGERASTHFYAYDRPISESPWRVMLRHYPALQQASTPAQRVFLAGYVGHLAIDEYWTMNMLGPHIAFSQWGESRRFRFYVLHLLLAYMDERDLARLESWIPHTLAAAGPQQWTPFLDDSALISWRDMIYEQIKPGGVSQTLDIMSARVGKNAAEMRRDLDARATLQAYLWDNITPSTLAQIEAAMYTHARDQLLAYWREY
;
A
#
# COMPACT_ATOMS: atom_id res chain seq x y z
N MET A 1 3.90 4.93 5.16
CA MET A 1 3.53 3.61 4.63
C MET A 1 3.74 3.61 3.15
N PRO A 2 4.03 2.45 2.52
CA PRO A 2 3.95 2.31 1.08
C PRO A 2 2.64 2.89 0.58
N THR A 3 2.69 3.53 -0.58
CA THR A 3 1.54 4.25 -1.11
C THR A 3 0.69 3.33 -1.99
N PRO A 4 -0.45 3.80 -2.50
CA PRO A 4 -1.24 3.05 -3.46
C PRO A 4 -0.45 2.60 -4.69
N PHE A 5 0.62 3.29 -5.08
CA PHE A 5 1.41 2.90 -6.25
C PHE A 5 2.24 1.65 -5.97
N THR A 6 2.89 1.57 -4.80
CA THR A 6 3.59 0.35 -4.37
C THR A 6 2.63 -0.82 -4.19
N HIS A 7 1.43 -0.56 -3.66
CA HIS A 7 0.39 -1.60 -3.52
C HIS A 7 -0.10 -2.12 -4.88
N LEU A 8 -0.33 -1.24 -5.86
CA LEU A 8 -0.69 -1.62 -7.23
C LEU A 8 0.45 -2.37 -7.95
N GLU A 9 1.69 -1.93 -7.78
CA GLU A 9 2.89 -2.60 -8.33
C GLU A 9 3.04 -4.01 -7.75
N THR A 10 2.74 -4.18 -6.47
CA THR A 10 2.77 -5.49 -5.82
C THR A 10 1.59 -6.35 -6.28
N ALA A 11 0.39 -5.77 -6.42
CA ALA A 11 -0.80 -6.49 -6.88
C ALA A 11 -0.63 -7.00 -8.32
N GLN A 12 -0.08 -6.21 -9.24
CA GLN A 12 0.19 -6.70 -10.60
C GLN A 12 1.16 -7.89 -10.61
N ARG A 13 2.15 -7.90 -9.71
CA ARG A 13 3.10 -9.02 -9.58
C ARG A 13 2.40 -10.28 -9.07
N PHE A 14 1.48 -10.16 -8.10
CA PHE A 14 0.68 -11.31 -7.66
C PHE A 14 -0.16 -11.93 -8.78
N VAL A 15 -0.75 -11.13 -9.65
CA VAL A 15 -1.53 -11.62 -10.80
C VAL A 15 -0.67 -12.50 -11.72
N CYS A 16 0.65 -12.34 -11.72
CA CYS A 16 1.60 -13.10 -12.54
C CYS A 16 2.53 -14.04 -11.73
N ASP A 17 2.39 -14.14 -10.41
CA ASP A 17 3.34 -14.88 -9.57
C ASP A 17 3.17 -16.40 -9.73
N GLU A 18 4.20 -17.06 -10.27
CA GLU A 18 4.24 -18.50 -10.48
C GLU A 18 4.31 -19.31 -9.17
N GLN A 19 4.69 -18.68 -8.05
CA GLN A 19 4.67 -19.30 -6.72
C GLN A 19 3.26 -19.35 -6.12
N LEU A 20 2.29 -18.63 -6.68
CA LEU A 20 0.88 -18.84 -6.36
C LEU A 20 0.35 -20.09 -7.08
N PRO A 21 -0.53 -20.89 -6.44
CA PRO A 21 -1.23 -21.96 -7.11
C PRO A 21 -1.94 -21.48 -8.39
N PRO A 22 -1.92 -22.25 -9.49
CA PRO A 22 -2.45 -21.78 -10.78
C PRO A 22 -3.92 -21.36 -10.73
N ASP A 23 -4.75 -22.04 -9.92
CA ASP A 23 -6.15 -21.72 -9.70
C ASP A 23 -6.32 -20.39 -8.96
N VAL A 24 -5.53 -20.13 -7.92
CA VAL A 24 -5.51 -18.83 -7.23
C VAL A 24 -5.14 -17.73 -8.21
N ARG A 25 -4.04 -17.91 -8.96
CA ARG A 25 -3.56 -16.92 -9.92
C ARG A 25 -4.60 -16.66 -11.02
N GLN A 26 -5.26 -17.69 -11.53
CA GLN A 26 -6.33 -17.53 -12.52
C GLN A 26 -7.52 -16.76 -11.94
N PHE A 27 -7.91 -17.06 -10.70
CA PHE A 27 -9.03 -16.39 -10.04
C PHE A 27 -8.73 -14.90 -9.79
N LEU A 28 -7.48 -14.55 -9.44
CA LEU A 28 -7.03 -13.15 -9.34
C LEU A 28 -7.11 -12.45 -10.70
N LYS A 29 -6.74 -13.12 -11.80
CA LYS A 29 -6.85 -12.58 -13.17
C LYS A 29 -8.30 -12.33 -13.57
N ASP A 30 -9.18 -13.29 -13.31
CA ASP A 30 -10.59 -13.23 -13.71
C ASP A 30 -11.36 -12.11 -12.98
N GLN A 31 -10.90 -11.72 -11.78
CA GLN A 31 -11.48 -10.66 -10.95
C GLN A 31 -10.49 -9.52 -10.69
N ALA A 32 -9.58 -9.25 -11.63
CA ALA A 32 -8.46 -8.33 -11.42
C ALA A 32 -8.88 -6.92 -11.00
N SER A 33 -10.01 -6.40 -11.50
CA SER A 33 -10.51 -5.08 -11.10
C SER A 33 -10.82 -5.01 -9.60
N ALA A 34 -11.52 -6.01 -9.06
CA ALA A 34 -11.81 -6.12 -7.63
C ALA A 34 -10.53 -6.31 -6.81
N PHE A 35 -9.58 -7.11 -7.32
CA PHE A 35 -8.27 -7.32 -6.67
C PHE A 35 -7.49 -6.02 -6.50
N LEU A 36 -7.34 -5.27 -7.60
CA LEU A 36 -6.61 -4.00 -7.61
C LEU A 36 -7.26 -2.99 -6.66
N LEU A 37 -8.59 -2.88 -6.67
CA LEU A 37 -9.28 -1.98 -5.73
C LEU A 37 -9.03 -2.40 -4.28
N GLY A 38 -9.13 -3.70 -3.98
CA GLY A 38 -8.83 -4.24 -2.65
C GLY A 38 -7.41 -3.91 -2.18
N SER A 39 -6.43 -4.00 -3.08
CA SER A 39 -5.01 -3.72 -2.77
C SER A 39 -4.73 -2.27 -2.36
N ILE A 40 -5.62 -1.32 -2.67
CA ILE A 40 -5.47 0.09 -2.30
C ILE A 40 -6.57 0.58 -1.35
N ALA A 41 -7.58 -0.25 -1.05
CA ALA A 41 -8.80 0.19 -0.39
C ALA A 41 -8.59 0.66 1.05
N ALA A 42 -7.61 0.12 1.79
CA ALA A 42 -7.42 0.52 3.19
C ALA A 42 -6.93 1.97 3.33
N ASP A 43 -6.28 2.53 2.30
CA ASP A 43 -5.89 3.94 2.24
C ASP A 43 -7.06 4.89 1.93
N ALA A 44 -8.21 4.35 1.51
CA ALA A 44 -9.44 5.13 1.44
C ALA A 44 -9.82 5.61 2.84
N LYS A 45 -10.12 6.91 2.96
CA LYS A 45 -10.55 7.48 4.23
C LYS A 45 -12.08 7.41 4.35
N PRO A 46 -12.64 6.78 5.39
CA PRO A 46 -14.09 6.79 5.62
C PRO A 46 -14.61 8.20 5.94
N SER A 47 -13.75 9.08 6.46
CA SER A 47 -14.03 10.50 6.70
C SER A 47 -12.74 11.32 6.71
N ALA A 48 -12.85 12.63 6.46
CA ALA A 48 -11.71 13.54 6.57
C ALA A 48 -11.14 13.50 8.00
N GLY A 49 -9.92 13.00 8.16
CA GLY A 49 -9.27 12.85 9.47
C GLY A 49 -9.62 11.56 10.23
N GLY A 50 -10.30 10.59 9.59
CA GLY A 50 -10.59 9.29 10.19
C GLY A 50 -9.34 8.56 10.70
N GLU A 51 -9.53 7.76 11.74
CA GLU A 51 -8.44 7.03 12.39
C GLU A 51 -7.90 5.92 11.48
N ARG A 52 -6.57 5.77 11.45
CA ARG A 52 -5.91 4.69 10.69
C ARG A 52 -6.44 3.31 11.08
N ALA A 53 -6.72 3.10 12.38
CA ALA A 53 -7.20 1.83 12.90
C ALA A 53 -8.56 1.41 12.30
N SER A 54 -9.36 2.35 11.80
CA SER A 54 -10.67 2.06 11.21
C SER A 54 -10.60 1.24 9.92
N THR A 55 -9.51 1.38 9.16
CA THR A 55 -9.30 0.65 7.89
C THR A 55 -8.08 -0.25 7.91
N HIS A 56 -7.08 0.06 8.73
CA HIS A 56 -5.85 -0.72 8.82
C HIS A 56 -5.83 -1.70 9.98
N PHE A 57 -6.79 -1.63 10.92
CA PHE A 57 -6.93 -2.58 12.03
C PHE A 57 -5.74 -2.67 13.00
N TYR A 58 -4.85 -1.67 12.99
CA TYR A 58 -3.83 -1.43 14.01
C TYR A 58 -3.53 0.07 14.15
N ALA A 59 -2.83 0.43 15.22
CA ALA A 59 -2.37 1.78 15.49
C ALA A 59 -0.88 1.77 15.87
N TYR A 60 -0.19 2.90 15.68
CA TYR A 60 1.25 3.02 15.94
C TYR A 60 1.62 3.14 17.43
N ASP A 61 0.63 3.36 18.29
CA ASP A 61 0.80 3.53 19.74
C ASP A 61 0.89 2.21 20.50
N ARG A 62 0.70 1.09 19.81
CA ARG A 62 0.71 -0.27 20.39
C ARG A 62 1.39 -1.27 19.45
N PRO A 63 1.98 -2.36 19.96
CA PRO A 63 2.57 -3.39 19.12
C PRO A 63 1.52 -4.07 18.22
N ILE A 64 1.92 -4.47 17.01
CA ILE A 64 1.15 -5.39 16.18
C ILE A 64 1.42 -6.80 16.71
N SER A 65 0.48 -7.36 17.46
CA SER A 65 0.57 -8.71 18.05
C SER A 65 -0.18 -9.78 17.24
N GLU A 66 -1.03 -9.37 16.30
CA GLU A 66 -1.86 -10.20 15.46
C GLU A 66 -1.93 -9.56 14.07
N SER A 67 -1.92 -10.38 13.01
CA SER A 67 -2.00 -9.85 11.64
C SER A 67 -3.27 -9.01 11.44
N PRO A 68 -3.16 -7.78 10.90
CA PRO A 68 -4.31 -6.87 10.88
C PRO A 68 -5.52 -7.39 10.09
N TRP A 69 -5.30 -8.23 9.08
CA TRP A 69 -6.42 -8.84 8.34
C TRP A 69 -7.19 -9.88 9.18
N ARG A 70 -6.55 -10.54 10.15
CA ARG A 70 -7.23 -11.41 11.11
C ARG A 70 -8.05 -10.58 12.10
N VAL A 71 -7.50 -9.45 12.55
CA VAL A 71 -8.23 -8.47 13.36
C VAL A 71 -9.47 -7.98 12.62
N MET A 72 -9.36 -7.67 11.32
CA MET A 72 -10.49 -7.31 10.44
C MET A 72 -11.57 -8.39 10.43
N LEU A 73 -11.22 -9.65 10.12
CA LEU A 73 -12.19 -10.75 10.07
C LEU A 73 -12.83 -11.08 11.42
N ARG A 74 -12.13 -10.80 12.54
CA ARG A 74 -12.72 -10.90 13.88
C ARG A 74 -13.71 -9.77 14.16
N HIS A 75 -13.41 -8.55 13.75
CA HIS A 75 -14.32 -7.40 13.92
C HIS A 75 -15.54 -7.52 13.02
N TYR A 76 -15.37 -8.13 11.83
CA TYR A 76 -16.42 -8.29 10.84
C TYR A 76 -16.51 -9.76 10.38
N PRO A 77 -17.07 -10.67 11.20
CA PRO A 77 -17.13 -12.10 10.90
C PRO A 77 -17.84 -12.45 9.60
N ALA A 78 -18.78 -11.61 9.13
CA ALA A 78 -19.45 -11.79 7.85
C ALA A 78 -18.49 -11.81 6.65
N LEU A 79 -17.31 -11.18 6.76
CA LEU A 79 -16.29 -11.17 5.70
C LEU A 79 -15.55 -12.51 5.54
N GLN A 80 -15.70 -13.43 6.49
CA GLN A 80 -15.17 -14.79 6.37
C GLN A 80 -15.89 -15.61 5.30
N GLN A 81 -17.09 -15.18 4.87
CA GLN A 81 -17.86 -15.81 3.80
C GLN A 81 -18.16 -14.78 2.73
N ALA A 82 -17.25 -14.65 1.77
CA ALA A 82 -17.46 -13.75 0.63
C ALA A 82 -18.73 -14.16 -0.14
N SER A 83 -19.61 -13.19 -0.37
CA SER A 83 -20.90 -13.40 -1.05
C SER A 83 -20.75 -13.52 -2.57
N THR A 84 -19.62 -13.06 -3.13
CA THR A 84 -19.33 -13.12 -4.57
C THR A 84 -17.85 -13.41 -4.85
N PRO A 85 -17.51 -13.96 -6.03
CA PRO A 85 -16.11 -14.08 -6.48
C PRO A 85 -15.33 -12.76 -6.41
N ALA A 86 -15.97 -11.66 -6.85
CA ALA A 86 -15.37 -10.33 -6.82
C ALA A 86 -15.06 -9.88 -5.39
N GLN A 87 -15.98 -10.09 -4.44
CA GLN A 87 -15.73 -9.75 -3.03
C GLN A 87 -14.58 -10.57 -2.44
N ARG A 88 -14.50 -11.88 -2.75
CA ARG A 88 -13.41 -12.73 -2.25
C ARG A 88 -12.05 -12.22 -2.71
N VAL A 89 -11.95 -11.83 -3.97
CA VAL A 89 -10.70 -11.31 -4.54
C VAL A 89 -10.40 -9.89 -4.07
N PHE A 90 -11.42 -9.05 -3.90
CA PHE A 90 -11.25 -7.76 -3.21
C PHE A 90 -10.66 -7.95 -1.80
N LEU A 91 -11.20 -8.89 -1.01
CA LEU A 91 -10.68 -9.19 0.32
C LEU A 91 -9.25 -9.76 0.27
N ALA A 92 -8.92 -10.60 -0.71
CA ALA A 92 -7.55 -11.07 -0.92
C ALA A 92 -6.58 -9.90 -1.21
N GLY A 93 -7.00 -8.93 -2.02
CA GLY A 93 -6.25 -7.69 -2.26
C GLY A 93 -6.07 -6.87 -0.98
N TYR A 94 -7.14 -6.74 -0.19
CA TYR A 94 -7.12 -6.04 1.10
C TYR A 94 -6.19 -6.72 2.12
N VAL A 95 -6.17 -8.05 2.16
CA VAL A 95 -5.22 -8.85 2.96
C VAL A 95 -3.79 -8.54 2.54
N GLY A 96 -3.51 -8.53 1.23
CA GLY A 96 -2.21 -8.17 0.69
C GLY A 96 -1.77 -6.76 1.11
N HIS A 97 -2.66 -5.78 1.02
CA HIS A 97 -2.43 -4.41 1.49
C HIS A 97 -2.04 -4.39 2.97
N LEU A 98 -2.85 -5.00 3.83
CA LEU A 98 -2.62 -5.00 5.27
C LEU A 98 -1.31 -5.71 5.64
N ALA A 99 -0.95 -6.77 4.93
CA ALA A 99 0.30 -7.49 5.14
C ALA A 99 1.54 -6.68 4.72
N ILE A 100 1.47 -5.95 3.60
CA ILE A 100 2.52 -5.00 3.18
C ILE A 100 2.72 -3.94 4.27
N ASP A 101 1.63 -3.36 4.76
CA ASP A 101 1.67 -2.28 5.75
C ASP A 101 2.11 -2.76 7.15
N GLU A 102 1.70 -3.96 7.54
CA GLU A 102 2.21 -4.65 8.73
C GLU A 102 3.73 -4.81 8.65
N TYR A 103 4.21 -5.45 7.58
CA TYR A 103 5.63 -5.77 7.43
C TYR A 103 6.47 -4.50 7.35
N TRP A 104 6.04 -3.49 6.58
CA TRP A 104 6.72 -2.21 6.50
C TRP A 104 6.79 -1.51 7.86
N THR A 105 5.71 -1.54 8.64
CA THR A 105 5.69 -0.93 9.97
C THR A 105 6.74 -1.56 10.88
N MET A 106 6.79 -2.89 10.90
CA MET A 106 7.67 -3.65 11.80
C MET A 106 9.12 -3.65 11.37
N ASN A 107 9.40 -3.63 10.06
CA ASN A 107 10.74 -3.88 9.53
C ASN A 107 11.40 -2.66 8.86
N MET A 108 10.64 -1.64 8.45
CA MET A 108 11.18 -0.38 7.92
C MET A 108 10.92 0.78 8.87
N LEU A 109 9.65 1.12 9.08
CA LEU A 109 9.25 2.33 9.80
C LEU A 109 9.76 2.32 11.24
N GLY A 110 9.57 1.23 11.98
CA GLY A 110 10.05 1.11 13.35
C GLY A 110 11.59 1.20 13.42
N PRO A 111 12.32 0.20 12.89
CA PRO A 111 13.77 0.09 13.09
C PRO A 111 14.59 1.21 12.45
N HIS A 112 14.21 1.64 11.25
CA HIS A 112 15.05 2.55 10.46
C HIS A 112 14.63 4.02 10.57
N ILE A 113 13.39 4.32 10.98
CA ILE A 113 12.89 5.71 11.08
C ILE A 113 12.53 6.08 12.52
N ALA A 114 11.57 5.37 13.13
CA ALA A 114 10.96 5.79 14.39
C ALA A 114 11.92 5.62 15.58
N PHE A 115 12.60 4.47 15.65
CA PHE A 115 13.47 4.09 16.77
C PHE A 115 14.96 4.30 16.49
N SER A 116 15.31 4.72 15.28
CA SER A 116 16.70 4.99 14.93
C SER A 116 17.21 6.31 15.52
N GLN A 117 18.54 6.43 15.60
CA GLN A 117 19.23 7.57 16.22
C GLN A 117 20.01 8.43 15.22
N TRP A 118 20.00 8.11 13.93
CA TRP A 118 20.64 8.93 12.91
C TRP A 118 19.84 10.22 12.61
N GLY A 119 20.53 11.17 11.97
CA GLY A 119 19.99 12.47 11.63
C GLY A 119 19.76 13.37 12.84
N GLU A 120 19.43 14.64 12.57
CA GLU A 120 19.37 15.68 13.61
C GLU A 120 18.15 15.58 14.53
N SER A 121 17.05 14.99 14.05
CA SER A 121 15.81 14.89 14.82
C SER A 121 14.87 13.82 14.29
N ARG A 122 13.89 13.43 15.12
CA ARG A 122 12.77 12.59 14.66
C ARG A 122 12.05 13.22 13.48
N ARG A 123 11.81 14.55 13.50
CA ARG A 123 11.16 15.25 12.38
C ARG A 123 11.95 15.11 11.08
N PHE A 124 13.28 15.20 11.15
CA PHE A 124 14.16 14.97 10.00
C PHE A 124 14.04 13.54 9.46
N ARG A 125 14.08 12.52 10.32
CA ARG A 125 13.88 11.13 9.87
C ARG A 125 12.52 10.89 9.21
N PHE A 126 11.46 11.52 9.74
CA PHE A 126 10.15 11.48 9.10
C PHE A 126 10.12 12.21 7.75
N TYR A 127 10.90 13.29 7.59
CA TYR A 127 11.09 13.90 6.27
C TYR A 127 11.78 12.95 5.30
N VAL A 128 12.86 12.29 5.72
CA VAL A 128 13.58 11.29 4.92
C VAL A 128 12.69 10.11 4.55
N LEU A 129 11.80 9.65 5.45
CA LEU A 129 10.78 8.66 5.11
C LEU A 129 9.91 9.14 3.94
N HIS A 130 9.49 10.40 3.91
CA HIS A 130 8.67 10.91 2.80
C HIS A 130 9.48 11.07 1.50
N LEU A 131 10.78 11.38 1.57
CA LEU A 131 11.66 11.30 0.40
C LEU A 131 11.76 9.87 -0.13
N LEU A 132 11.93 8.88 0.75
CA LEU A 132 11.96 7.46 0.38
C LEU A 132 10.66 7.02 -0.29
N LEU A 133 9.51 7.39 0.28
CA LEU A 133 8.21 7.03 -0.29
C LEU A 133 7.97 7.74 -1.64
N ALA A 134 8.39 9.00 -1.80
CA ALA A 134 8.30 9.69 -3.08
C ALA A 134 9.20 9.04 -4.15
N TYR A 135 10.41 8.62 -3.76
CA TYR A 135 11.31 7.86 -4.63
C TYR A 135 10.68 6.53 -5.07
N MET A 136 10.08 5.79 -4.13
CA MET A 136 9.38 4.53 -4.43
C MET A 136 8.17 4.76 -5.34
N ASP A 137 7.38 5.81 -5.10
CA ASP A 137 6.21 6.13 -5.91
C ASP A 137 6.56 6.37 -7.38
N GLU A 138 7.61 7.14 -7.67
CA GLU A 138 8.04 7.38 -9.04
C GLU A 138 8.50 6.09 -9.73
N ARG A 139 9.26 5.27 -8.99
CA ARG A 139 9.75 3.97 -9.46
C ARG A 139 8.59 3.01 -9.74
N ASP A 140 7.62 2.94 -8.83
CA ASP A 140 6.53 1.97 -8.88
C ASP A 140 5.48 2.40 -9.92
N LEU A 141 5.17 3.70 -10.01
CA LEU A 141 4.34 4.26 -11.08
C LEU A 141 4.94 3.97 -12.46
N ALA A 142 6.25 4.12 -12.63
CA ALA A 142 6.93 3.81 -13.89
C ALA A 142 6.95 2.31 -14.24
N ARG A 143 6.66 1.43 -13.28
CA ARG A 143 6.59 -0.04 -13.46
C ARG A 143 5.18 -0.55 -13.66
N LEU A 144 4.15 0.28 -13.47
CA LEU A 144 2.77 -0.15 -13.68
C LEU A 144 2.54 -0.49 -15.15
N GLU A 145 1.96 -1.66 -15.40
CA GLU A 145 1.59 -2.06 -16.74
C GLU A 145 0.40 -1.25 -17.28
N SER A 146 0.36 -1.07 -18.61
CA SER A 146 -0.64 -0.23 -19.28
C SER A 146 -2.11 -0.64 -19.05
N TRP A 147 -2.36 -1.89 -18.65
CA TRP A 147 -3.71 -2.38 -18.33
C TRP A 147 -4.19 -1.95 -16.94
N ILE A 148 -3.29 -1.59 -16.02
CA ILE A 148 -3.62 -1.29 -14.62
C ILE A 148 -4.67 -0.18 -14.48
N PRO A 149 -4.54 0.99 -15.14
CA PRO A 149 -5.50 2.09 -14.94
C PRO A 149 -6.92 1.71 -15.40
N HIS A 150 -7.05 1.07 -16.56
CA HIS A 150 -8.34 0.65 -17.09
C HIS A 150 -8.98 -0.44 -16.21
N THR A 151 -8.19 -1.43 -15.79
CA THR A 151 -8.68 -2.53 -14.94
C THR A 151 -9.09 -2.01 -13.56
N LEU A 152 -8.35 -1.08 -12.97
CA LEU A 152 -8.75 -0.45 -11.70
C LEU A 152 -10.08 0.31 -11.86
N ALA A 153 -10.22 1.13 -12.91
CA ALA A 153 -11.44 1.92 -13.14
C ALA A 153 -12.70 1.05 -13.35
N ALA A 154 -12.53 -0.18 -13.83
CA ALA A 154 -13.64 -1.13 -14.02
C ALA A 154 -14.18 -1.75 -12.72
N ALA A 155 -13.53 -1.53 -11.57
CA ALA A 155 -13.93 -2.12 -10.30
C ALA A 155 -15.24 -1.53 -9.79
N GLY A 156 -16.33 -2.29 -9.78
CA GLY A 156 -17.63 -1.86 -9.23
C GLY A 156 -17.90 -2.48 -7.87
N PRO A 157 -17.57 -1.81 -6.74
CA PRO A 157 -17.85 -2.34 -5.41
C PRO A 157 -19.36 -2.50 -5.20
N GLN A 158 -19.75 -3.55 -4.47
CA GLN A 158 -21.15 -3.90 -4.16
C GLN A 158 -21.25 -4.26 -2.67
N GLN A 159 -21.12 -3.25 -1.81
CA GLN A 159 -21.10 -3.40 -0.35
C GLN A 159 -20.07 -4.44 0.12
N TRP A 160 -18.89 -4.44 -0.49
CA TRP A 160 -17.87 -5.46 -0.23
C TRP A 160 -17.29 -5.42 1.18
N THR A 161 -17.41 -4.29 1.89
CA THR A 161 -17.03 -4.17 3.30
C THR A 161 -18.11 -3.43 4.11
N PRO A 162 -18.20 -3.67 5.43
CA PRO A 162 -19.11 -2.95 6.31
C PRO A 162 -18.53 -1.64 6.87
N PHE A 163 -17.26 -1.34 6.60
CA PHE A 163 -16.53 -0.21 7.19
C PHE A 163 -16.07 0.85 6.18
N LEU A 164 -16.13 0.54 4.89
CA LEU A 164 -16.00 1.49 3.78
C LEU A 164 -17.20 1.30 2.86
N ASP A 165 -17.98 2.36 2.69
CA ASP A 165 -19.08 2.34 1.73
C ASP A 165 -18.58 2.41 0.28
N ASP A 166 -19.45 2.02 -0.65
CA ASP A 166 -19.11 1.99 -2.07
C ASP A 166 -18.75 3.37 -2.61
N SER A 167 -19.32 4.45 -2.07
CA SER A 167 -19.03 5.82 -2.52
C SER A 167 -17.61 6.25 -2.16
N ALA A 168 -17.13 5.89 -0.97
CA ALA A 168 -15.76 6.11 -0.53
C ALA A 168 -14.78 5.29 -1.36
N LEU A 169 -15.09 4.01 -1.63
CA LEU A 169 -14.28 3.15 -2.49
C LEU A 169 -14.20 3.67 -3.93
N ILE A 170 -15.31 4.10 -4.51
CA ILE A 170 -15.38 4.68 -5.86
C ILE A 170 -14.60 6.00 -5.91
N SER A 171 -14.83 6.91 -4.96
CA SER A 171 -14.11 8.19 -4.92
C SER A 171 -12.59 7.97 -4.79
N TRP A 172 -12.18 6.99 -3.99
CA TRP A 172 -10.77 6.64 -3.85
C TRP A 172 -10.19 6.03 -5.13
N ARG A 173 -10.88 5.05 -5.72
CA ARG A 173 -10.53 4.44 -7.02
C ARG A 173 -10.33 5.50 -8.09
N ASP A 174 -11.26 6.44 -8.22
CA ASP A 174 -11.25 7.47 -9.25
C ASP A 174 -10.10 8.46 -9.02
N MET A 175 -9.84 8.83 -7.77
CA MET A 175 -8.70 9.70 -7.42
C MET A 175 -7.35 9.05 -7.74
N ILE A 176 -7.20 7.74 -7.52
CA ILE A 176 -5.99 7.01 -7.91
C ILE A 176 -5.91 6.83 -9.43
N TYR A 177 -7.02 6.49 -10.09
CA TYR A 177 -7.11 6.39 -11.54
C TYR A 177 -6.64 7.66 -12.25
N GLU A 178 -7.07 8.84 -11.79
CA GLU A 178 -6.68 10.12 -12.38
C GLU A 178 -5.16 10.37 -12.34
N GLN A 179 -4.47 9.79 -11.36
CA GLN A 179 -3.01 9.92 -11.22
C GLN A 179 -2.24 8.91 -12.08
N ILE A 180 -2.78 7.70 -12.29
CA ILE A 180 -2.05 6.61 -12.94
C ILE A 180 -2.44 6.39 -14.42
N LYS A 181 -3.54 6.99 -14.89
CA LYS A 181 -3.95 6.91 -16.30
C LYS A 181 -2.89 7.52 -17.23
N PRO A 182 -2.87 7.17 -18.54
CA PRO A 182 -1.97 7.81 -19.48
C PRO A 182 -2.06 9.34 -19.45
N GLY A 183 -0.92 10.02 -19.25
CA GLY A 183 -0.86 11.48 -19.09
C GLY A 183 -1.34 12.00 -17.72
N GLY A 184 -1.69 11.12 -16.79
CA GLY A 184 -2.01 11.44 -15.40
C GLY A 184 -0.80 12.05 -14.68
N VAL A 185 -1.08 12.86 -13.67
CA VAL A 185 -0.06 13.54 -12.87
C VAL A 185 -0.21 13.06 -11.42
N SER A 186 0.83 12.44 -10.90
CA SER A 186 0.89 12.04 -9.49
C SER A 186 0.85 13.28 -8.58
N GLN A 187 0.05 13.18 -7.51
CA GLN A 187 -0.04 14.17 -6.44
C GLN A 187 0.88 13.82 -5.25
N THR A 188 1.74 12.80 -5.38
CA THR A 188 2.59 12.28 -4.32
C THR A 188 3.39 13.38 -3.62
N LEU A 189 4.10 14.22 -4.39
CA LEU A 189 4.95 15.26 -3.80
C LEU A 189 4.15 16.33 -3.06
N ASP A 190 3.00 16.74 -3.59
CA ASP A 190 2.13 17.71 -2.92
C ASP A 190 1.60 17.15 -1.61
N ILE A 191 1.12 15.89 -1.62
CA ILE A 191 0.60 15.21 -0.43
C ILE A 191 1.71 14.99 0.61
N MET A 192 2.87 14.49 0.18
CA MET A 192 3.96 14.13 1.09
C MET A 192 4.66 15.34 1.68
N SER A 193 4.90 16.38 0.89
CA SER A 193 5.52 17.62 1.38
C SER A 193 4.62 18.34 2.41
N ALA A 194 3.31 18.38 2.17
CA ALA A 194 2.35 18.96 3.10
C ALA A 194 2.37 18.25 4.47
N ARG A 195 2.50 16.92 4.51
CA ARG A 195 2.55 16.12 5.76
C ARG A 195 3.73 16.45 6.66
N VAL A 196 4.81 16.98 6.10
CA VAL A 196 6.05 17.33 6.83
C VAL A 196 6.26 18.84 6.97
N GLY A 197 5.30 19.63 6.48
CA GLY A 197 5.34 21.09 6.50
C GLY A 197 6.45 21.68 5.62
N LYS A 198 6.67 21.08 4.45
CA LYS A 198 7.57 21.58 3.39
C LYS A 198 6.77 21.90 2.12
N ASN A 199 7.39 22.59 1.17
CA ASN A 199 6.80 22.76 -0.15
C ASN A 199 7.21 21.62 -1.12
N ALA A 200 6.37 21.35 -2.13
CA ALA A 200 6.63 20.27 -3.08
C ALA A 200 7.90 20.49 -3.93
N ALA A 201 8.22 21.73 -4.29
CA ALA A 201 9.42 22.07 -5.03
C ALA A 201 10.72 21.89 -4.22
N GLU A 202 10.67 22.11 -2.90
CA GLU A 202 11.76 21.79 -1.96
C GLU A 202 12.01 20.29 -1.93
N MET A 203 10.94 19.49 -1.76
CA MET A 203 11.06 18.04 -1.75
C MET A 203 11.57 17.50 -3.10
N ARG A 204 11.07 18.04 -4.22
CA ARG A 204 11.58 17.72 -5.57
C ARG A 204 13.07 18.00 -5.70
N ARG A 205 13.54 19.18 -5.28
CA ARG A 205 14.98 19.52 -5.34
C ARG A 205 15.83 18.53 -4.54
N ASP A 206 15.38 18.17 -3.34
CA ASP A 206 16.11 17.22 -2.49
C ASP A 206 16.11 15.79 -3.08
N LEU A 207 15.01 15.41 -3.75
CA LEU A 207 14.89 14.11 -4.43
C LEU A 207 15.79 14.02 -5.67
N ASP A 208 15.85 15.07 -6.49
CA ASP A 208 16.65 15.10 -7.73
C ASP A 208 18.16 15.29 -7.45
N ALA A 209 18.51 15.92 -6.33
CA ALA A 209 19.90 16.18 -5.97
C ALA A 209 20.57 14.91 -5.42
N ARG A 210 21.30 14.18 -6.27
CA ARG A 210 22.00 12.94 -5.90
C ARG A 210 22.80 13.03 -4.60
N ALA A 211 23.54 14.11 -4.39
CA ALA A 211 24.33 14.30 -3.17
C ALA A 211 23.44 14.44 -1.92
N THR A 212 22.33 15.17 -2.04
CA THR A 212 21.33 15.33 -0.98
C THR A 212 20.64 14.01 -0.66
N LEU A 213 20.15 13.31 -1.69
CA LEU A 213 19.48 12.02 -1.51
C LEU A 213 20.43 10.97 -0.92
N GLN A 214 21.71 10.98 -1.32
CA GLN A 214 22.74 10.14 -0.71
C GLN A 214 22.89 10.43 0.79
N ALA A 215 23.16 11.69 1.14
CA ALA A 215 23.43 12.09 2.53
C ALA A 215 22.22 11.92 3.45
N TYR A 216 21.01 12.21 2.95
CA TYR A 216 19.80 12.17 3.75
C TYR A 216 19.24 10.75 3.87
N LEU A 217 19.16 10.03 2.75
CA LEU A 217 18.49 8.74 2.67
C LEU A 217 19.48 7.57 2.60
N TRP A 218 20.32 7.50 1.56
CA TRP A 218 21.07 6.28 1.25
C TRP A 218 22.21 5.97 2.22
N ASP A 219 22.77 6.97 2.91
CA ASP A 219 23.75 6.77 3.97
C ASP A 219 23.13 6.14 5.24
N ASN A 220 21.80 6.24 5.41
CA ASN A 220 21.08 5.78 6.60
C ASN A 220 20.22 4.54 6.34
N ILE A 221 19.64 4.44 5.14
CA ILE A 221 18.83 3.31 4.66
C ILE A 221 19.36 2.97 3.29
N THR A 222 20.29 2.03 3.22
CA THR A 222 20.96 1.73 1.95
C THR A 222 19.97 1.15 0.92
N PRO A 223 20.25 1.29 -0.39
CA PRO A 223 19.44 0.64 -1.42
C PRO A 223 19.32 -0.88 -1.26
N SER A 224 20.35 -1.55 -0.72
CA SER A 224 20.31 -2.99 -0.45
C SER A 224 19.39 -3.32 0.73
N THR A 225 19.42 -2.50 1.79
CA THR A 225 18.47 -2.61 2.91
C THR A 225 17.03 -2.45 2.44
N LEU A 226 16.75 -1.42 1.62
CA LEU A 226 15.43 -1.24 1.03
C LEU A 226 15.01 -2.47 0.23
N ALA A 227 15.85 -2.93 -0.70
CA ALA A 227 15.55 -4.08 -1.55
C ALA A 227 15.30 -5.38 -0.75
N GLN A 228 16.08 -5.63 0.31
CA GLN A 228 15.89 -6.77 1.20
C GLN A 228 14.54 -6.71 1.92
N ILE A 229 14.19 -5.54 2.46
CA ILE A 229 12.90 -5.33 3.12
C ILE A 229 11.75 -5.50 2.13
N GLU A 230 11.84 -4.94 0.93
CA GLU A 230 10.80 -5.06 -0.09
C GLU A 230 10.60 -6.50 -0.57
N ALA A 231 11.69 -7.27 -0.73
CA ALA A 231 11.62 -8.68 -1.09
C ALA A 231 10.94 -9.53 -0.01
N ALA A 232 11.28 -9.27 1.26
CA ALA A 232 10.67 -9.98 2.39
C ALA A 232 9.23 -9.53 2.65
N MET A 233 8.92 -8.24 2.45
CA MET A 233 7.56 -7.68 2.48
C MET A 233 6.66 -8.34 1.43
N TYR A 234 7.15 -8.47 0.19
CA TYR A 234 6.43 -9.16 -0.88
C TYR A 234 6.16 -10.63 -0.51
N THR A 235 7.18 -11.33 0.01
CA THR A 235 7.05 -12.73 0.42
C THR A 235 6.01 -12.88 1.53
N HIS A 236 6.08 -12.03 2.56
CA HIS A 236 5.12 -12.00 3.66
C HIS A 236 3.69 -11.76 3.15
N ALA A 237 3.49 -10.76 2.29
CA ALA A 237 2.18 -10.45 1.74
C ALA A 237 1.60 -11.59 0.90
N ARG A 238 2.43 -12.29 0.12
CA ARG A 238 2.03 -13.51 -0.59
C ARG A 238 1.60 -14.61 0.37
N ASP A 239 2.38 -14.85 1.42
CA ASP A 239 2.09 -15.89 2.40
C ASP A 239 0.78 -15.60 3.16
N GLN A 240 0.50 -14.33 3.49
CA GLN A 240 -0.76 -13.91 4.09
C GLN A 240 -1.94 -14.05 3.11
N LEU A 241 -1.77 -13.69 1.84
CA LEU A 241 -2.79 -13.90 0.81
C LEU A 241 -3.14 -15.39 0.67
N LEU A 242 -2.13 -16.27 0.64
CA LEU A 242 -2.33 -17.73 0.59
C LEU A 242 -2.93 -18.30 1.87
N ALA A 243 -2.63 -17.71 3.04
CA ALA A 243 -3.28 -18.08 4.29
C ALA A 243 -4.78 -17.75 4.23
N TYR A 244 -5.14 -16.52 3.85
CA TYR A 244 -6.53 -16.12 3.64
C TYR A 244 -7.25 -17.05 2.66
N TRP A 245 -6.64 -17.32 1.50
CA TRP A 245 -7.26 -18.14 0.44
C TRP A 245 -7.53 -19.59 0.85
N ARG A 246 -6.68 -20.17 1.69
CA ARG A 246 -6.85 -21.54 2.19
C ARG A 246 -7.89 -21.63 3.29
N GLU A 247 -8.02 -20.58 4.08
CA GLU A 247 -8.94 -20.54 5.21
C GLU A 247 -10.38 -20.15 4.80
N TYR A 248 -10.54 -19.37 3.73
CA TYR A 248 -11.82 -18.77 3.30
C TYR A 248 -11.97 -18.71 1.77
#